data_AF-A0A951C0Y9-F1
#
_entry.id   AF-A0A951C0Y9-F1
#
_cell.length_a   1.000
_cell.length_b   1.000
_cell.length_c   1.000
_cell.angle_alpha   90.00
_cell.angle_beta   90.00
_cell.angle_gamma   90.00
#
_symmetry.space_group_name_H-M   'P 1'
#
loop_
_entity.id
_entity.type
_entity.pdbx_description
1 polymer ?
#
loop_
_entity_poly.entity_id
_entity_poly.type
_entity_poly.pdbx_seq_one_letter_code
_entity_poly.pdbx_strand_id
1 'polypeptide(L)'
;MTTAVFEQNSVHALREAALQRFEQLGFPTSHDEEWRFTNIAPIAKFFQSRDTDQSRDRQGAVPSPALIPDAARPHLAQHARYDRNPFVALNTAYFGDLTFYEVPRNAAPTELIQIVHRGPPNAVHYPRSLILIGANAQCTILETYEGEGPHFTNAVTEIVAGEGAVIDHYKIQRESLEAFHVATMHATLGRSANFSSHSVSLGGALVRNDANVTLSEGSEAILNGLYIVNGRQHVDNHTEIDHAKPHGTS
;
A
#
# COMPACT_ATOMS: atom_id res chain seq x y z
N MET A 1 0.05 5.79 -33.41
CA MET A 1 -0.50 4.57 -32.78
C MET A 1 0.56 3.83 -31.93
N THR A 2 1.55 4.53 -31.39
CA THR A 2 2.86 3.89 -31.09
C THR A 2 3.38 4.10 -29.67
N THR A 3 2.68 4.83 -28.80
CA THR A 3 3.10 5.05 -27.39
C THR A 3 2.15 4.35 -26.42
N ALA A 4 0.84 4.58 -26.57
CA ALA A 4 -0.19 3.92 -25.75
C ALA A 4 -0.17 2.37 -25.80
N VAL A 5 0.21 1.78 -26.94
CA VAL A 5 0.33 0.31 -27.08
C VAL A 5 1.56 -0.23 -26.34
N PHE A 6 2.68 0.48 -26.36
CA PHE A 6 3.87 0.09 -25.57
C PHE A 6 3.65 0.31 -24.06
N GLU A 7 2.87 1.32 -23.68
CA GLU A 7 2.52 1.64 -22.29
C GLU A 7 1.65 0.56 -21.65
N GLN A 8 0.59 0.13 -22.34
CA GLN A 8 -0.23 -1.02 -21.92
C GLN A 8 0.63 -2.28 -21.78
N ASN A 9 1.59 -2.50 -22.67
CA ASN A 9 2.50 -3.65 -22.60
C ASN A 9 3.43 -3.61 -21.37
N SER A 10 3.85 -2.44 -20.89
CA SER A 10 4.76 -2.32 -19.73
C SER A 10 4.08 -2.63 -18.39
N VAL A 11 2.87 -2.13 -18.16
CA VAL A 11 2.09 -2.42 -16.94
C VAL A 11 1.57 -3.85 -16.97
N HIS A 12 1.20 -4.35 -18.15
CA HIS A 12 0.85 -5.75 -18.33
C HIS A 12 2.00 -6.69 -17.92
N ALA A 13 3.21 -6.45 -18.43
CA ALA A 13 4.38 -7.24 -18.06
C ALA A 13 4.69 -7.17 -16.56
N LEU A 14 4.54 -5.99 -15.93
CA LEU A 14 4.68 -5.84 -14.48
C LEU A 14 3.67 -6.70 -13.72
N ARG A 15 2.40 -6.68 -14.14
CA ARG A 15 1.33 -7.48 -13.51
C ARG A 15 1.58 -8.98 -13.66
N GLU A 16 1.95 -9.43 -14.86
CA GLU A 16 2.29 -10.83 -15.09
C GLU A 16 3.46 -11.29 -14.22
N ALA A 17 4.53 -10.49 -14.14
CA ALA A 17 5.66 -10.80 -13.29
C ALA A 17 5.28 -10.84 -11.79
N ALA A 18 4.44 -9.92 -11.34
CA ALA A 18 3.95 -9.89 -9.97
C ALA A 18 3.03 -11.07 -9.65
N LEU A 19 2.17 -11.48 -10.60
CA LEU A 19 1.30 -12.65 -10.45
C LEU A 19 2.13 -13.93 -10.35
N GLN A 20 3.07 -14.14 -11.27
CA GLN A 20 4.00 -15.26 -11.21
C GLN A 20 4.76 -15.29 -9.89
N ARG A 21 5.13 -14.10 -9.37
CA ARG A 21 5.81 -14.03 -8.10
C ARG A 21 4.92 -14.40 -6.92
N PHE A 22 3.66 -13.93 -6.92
CA PHE A 22 2.68 -14.35 -5.93
C PHE A 22 2.43 -15.86 -5.97
N GLU A 23 2.35 -16.47 -7.15
CA GLU A 23 2.19 -17.93 -7.30
C GLU A 23 3.37 -18.72 -6.71
N GLN A 24 4.59 -18.18 -6.79
CA GLN A 24 5.78 -18.80 -6.19
C GLN A 24 5.82 -18.63 -4.67
N LEU A 25 5.44 -17.46 -4.16
CA LEU A 25 5.47 -17.15 -2.73
C LEU A 25 4.30 -17.82 -1.99
N GLY A 26 3.12 -17.80 -2.59
CA GLY A 26 1.86 -18.21 -1.97
C GLY A 26 1.41 -17.25 -0.87
N PHE A 27 0.27 -17.59 -0.27
CA PHE A 27 -0.14 -16.97 0.99
C PHE A 27 0.77 -17.45 2.12
N PRO A 28 1.29 -16.55 2.98
CA PRO A 28 2.12 -16.93 4.11
C PRO A 28 1.33 -17.75 5.14
N THR A 29 2.07 -18.41 6.02
CA THR A 29 1.53 -19.27 7.07
C THR A 29 2.13 -18.90 8.41
N SER A 30 1.57 -19.43 9.50
CA SER A 30 2.15 -19.23 10.84
C SER A 30 3.52 -19.93 11.04
N HIS A 31 4.03 -20.65 10.04
CA HIS A 31 5.39 -21.19 10.04
C HIS A 31 6.41 -20.17 9.52
N ASP A 32 5.96 -19.19 8.74
CA ASP A 32 6.80 -18.09 8.27
C ASP A 32 7.05 -17.12 9.42
N GLU A 33 8.32 -16.74 9.63
CA GLU A 33 8.74 -16.00 10.82
C GLU A 33 7.99 -14.67 10.97
N GLU A 34 7.86 -13.91 9.88
CA GLU A 34 7.12 -12.64 9.82
C GLU A 34 5.62 -12.77 10.10
N TRP A 35 5.06 -13.98 9.95
CA TRP A 35 3.61 -14.26 10.04
C TRP A 35 3.25 -15.20 11.20
N ARG A 36 4.23 -15.54 12.05
CA ARG A 36 4.09 -16.51 13.13
C ARG A 36 2.88 -16.24 14.04
N PHE A 37 2.56 -14.96 14.26
CA PHE A 37 1.49 -14.54 15.17
C PHE A 37 0.21 -14.10 14.45
N THR A 38 0.19 -14.17 13.12
CA THR A 38 -0.85 -13.55 12.28
C THR A 38 -1.42 -14.60 11.34
N ASN A 39 -2.44 -15.31 11.82
CA ASN A 39 -3.07 -16.38 11.06
C ASN A 39 -3.93 -15.83 9.91
N ILE A 40 -3.37 -15.81 8.70
CA ILE A 40 -4.06 -15.31 7.50
C ILE A 40 -4.92 -16.35 6.77
N ALA A 41 -5.09 -17.57 7.31
CA ALA A 41 -5.95 -18.58 6.68
C ALA A 41 -7.38 -18.09 6.38
N PRO A 42 -8.04 -17.27 7.23
CA PRO A 42 -9.35 -16.69 6.91
C PRO A 42 -9.33 -15.80 5.66
N ILE A 43 -8.26 -15.03 5.46
CA ILE A 43 -8.06 -14.17 4.28
C ILE A 43 -7.90 -15.04 3.04
N ALA A 44 -7.02 -16.04 3.09
CA ALA A 44 -6.81 -16.95 1.97
C ALA A 44 -8.11 -17.66 1.55
N LYS A 45 -8.92 -18.10 2.53
CA LYS A 45 -10.21 -18.76 2.29
C LYS A 45 -11.24 -17.80 1.69
N PHE A 46 -11.30 -16.55 2.19
CA PHE A 46 -12.15 -15.52 1.59
C PHE A 46 -11.74 -15.22 0.15
N PHE A 47 -10.45 -14.96 -0.08
CA PHE A 47 -9.90 -14.72 -1.42
C PHE A 47 -10.25 -15.84 -2.39
N GLN A 48 -10.02 -17.11 -2.02
CA GLN A 48 -10.34 -18.26 -2.86
C GLN A 48 -11.82 -18.34 -3.21
N SER A 49 -12.71 -18.07 -2.25
CA SER A 49 -14.15 -18.07 -2.51
C SER A 49 -14.58 -17.01 -3.52
N ARG A 50 -13.90 -15.86 -3.56
CA ARG A 50 -14.17 -14.78 -4.52
C ARG A 50 -13.52 -15.02 -5.87
N ASP A 51 -12.31 -15.57 -5.89
CA ASP A 51 -11.63 -15.92 -7.13
C ASP A 51 -12.38 -17.03 -7.88
N THR A 52 -12.97 -18.01 -7.18
CA THR A 52 -13.82 -19.02 -7.81
C THR A 52 -15.09 -18.44 -8.42
N ASP A 53 -15.72 -17.45 -7.77
CA ASP A 53 -16.90 -16.77 -8.34
C ASP A 53 -16.52 -15.88 -9.53
N GLN A 54 -15.43 -15.11 -9.43
CA GLN A 54 -14.94 -14.26 -10.53
C GLN A 54 -14.41 -15.08 -11.71
N SER A 55 -13.85 -16.28 -11.48
CA SER A 55 -13.36 -17.16 -12.56
C SER A 55 -14.47 -17.60 -13.53
N ARG A 56 -15.74 -17.63 -13.08
CA ARG A 56 -16.90 -17.90 -13.93
C ARG A 56 -17.25 -16.74 -14.86
N ASP A 57 -16.90 -15.52 -14.45
CA ASP A 57 -17.07 -14.28 -15.24
C ASP A 57 -15.79 -13.87 -16.02
N ARG A 58 -14.63 -14.48 -15.73
CA ARG A 58 -13.32 -14.20 -16.35
C ARG A 58 -13.13 -14.81 -17.75
N GLN A 59 -14.08 -14.61 -18.66
CA GLN A 59 -13.68 -14.50 -20.07
C GLN A 59 -13.07 -13.11 -20.30
N GLY A 60 -11.82 -12.94 -19.83
CA GLY A 60 -10.88 -11.91 -20.32
C GLY A 60 -11.13 -10.45 -19.91
N ALA A 61 -10.77 -10.07 -18.69
CA ALA A 61 -10.38 -8.69 -18.40
C ALA A 61 -9.44 -8.61 -17.19
N VAL A 62 -8.13 -8.61 -17.44
CA VAL A 62 -7.24 -7.79 -16.60
C VAL A 62 -7.78 -6.36 -16.73
N PRO A 63 -8.10 -5.64 -15.65
CA PRO A 63 -8.62 -4.28 -15.78
C PRO A 63 -7.59 -3.46 -16.57
N SER A 64 -7.97 -2.93 -17.73
CA SER A 64 -7.11 -2.01 -18.47
C SER A 64 -6.74 -0.88 -17.52
N PRO A 65 -5.46 -0.66 -17.21
CA PRO A 65 -5.08 0.36 -16.23
C PRO A 65 -5.55 1.72 -16.76
N ALA A 66 -6.09 2.55 -15.86
CA ALA A 66 -6.11 3.98 -16.10
C ALA A 66 -4.70 4.45 -16.53
N LEU A 67 -4.64 5.47 -17.39
CA LEU A 67 -3.39 6.02 -17.91
C LEU A 67 -2.42 6.32 -16.77
N ILE A 68 -1.29 5.59 -16.70
CA ILE A 68 -0.25 5.85 -15.71
C ILE A 68 0.49 7.14 -16.09
N PRO A 69 0.48 8.18 -15.23
CA PRO A 69 1.18 9.44 -15.49
C PRO A 69 2.67 9.22 -15.72
N ASP A 70 3.30 10.01 -16.59
CA ASP A 70 4.73 9.86 -16.90
C ASP A 70 5.62 9.96 -15.66
N ALA A 71 5.32 10.89 -14.76
CA ALA A 71 6.03 11.08 -13.49
C ALA A 71 5.94 9.87 -12.55
N ALA A 72 4.87 9.05 -12.66
CA ALA A 72 4.68 7.87 -11.83
C ALA A 72 5.54 6.68 -12.28
N ARG A 73 5.86 6.58 -13.57
CA ARG A 73 6.47 5.39 -14.18
C ARG A 73 7.79 4.95 -13.54
N PRO A 74 8.73 5.85 -13.21
CA PRO A 74 10.00 5.46 -12.59
C PRO A 74 9.85 4.96 -11.15
N HIS A 75 8.68 5.14 -10.53
CA HIS A 75 8.45 4.86 -9.12
C HIS A 75 7.44 3.74 -8.89
N LEU A 76 6.58 3.43 -9.87
CA LEU A 76 5.56 2.40 -9.75
C LEU A 76 6.17 1.03 -9.44
N ALA A 77 5.78 0.46 -8.30
CA ALA A 77 6.23 -0.85 -7.81
C ALA A 77 7.76 -0.98 -7.67
N GLN A 78 8.44 0.13 -7.38
CA GLN A 78 9.89 0.16 -7.16
C GLN A 78 10.27 0.19 -5.68
N HIS A 79 9.42 0.75 -4.83
CA HIS A 79 9.73 0.98 -3.41
C HIS A 79 9.16 -0.15 -2.56
N ALA A 80 7.88 -0.47 -2.75
CA ALA A 80 7.27 -1.64 -2.14
C ALA A 80 7.69 -2.92 -2.90
N ARG A 81 8.51 -3.76 -2.25
CA ARG A 81 9.17 -4.94 -2.82
C ARG A 81 8.20 -6.10 -3.09
N TYR A 82 7.56 -6.10 -4.26
CA TYR A 82 6.68 -7.19 -4.70
C TYR A 82 7.43 -8.53 -4.92
N ASP A 83 8.74 -8.50 -5.04
CA ASP A 83 9.58 -9.70 -5.13
C ASP A 83 9.71 -10.45 -3.80
N ARG A 84 9.37 -9.84 -2.66
CA ARG A 84 9.52 -10.44 -1.34
C ARG A 84 8.22 -10.56 -0.57
N ASN A 85 7.30 -9.60 -0.75
CA ASN A 85 6.05 -9.58 -0.02
C ASN A 85 4.89 -10.11 -0.92
N PRO A 86 4.24 -11.23 -0.54
CA PRO A 86 3.17 -11.82 -1.34
C PRO A 86 1.93 -10.92 -1.47
N PHE A 87 1.61 -10.11 -0.47
CA PHE A 87 0.49 -9.18 -0.54
C PHE A 87 0.78 -8.00 -1.47
N VAL A 88 2.02 -7.50 -1.47
CA VAL A 88 2.47 -6.49 -2.46
C VAL A 88 2.45 -7.09 -3.86
N ALA A 89 2.92 -8.33 -4.06
CA ALA A 89 2.84 -9.05 -5.33
C ALA A 89 1.39 -9.18 -5.83
N LEU A 90 0.49 -9.61 -4.96
CA LEU A 90 -0.92 -9.75 -5.27
C LEU A 90 -1.57 -8.39 -5.61
N ASN A 91 -1.26 -7.34 -4.86
CA ASN A 91 -1.72 -5.99 -5.17
C ASN A 91 -1.18 -5.52 -6.53
N THR A 92 0.12 -5.66 -6.77
CA THR A 92 0.75 -5.27 -8.05
C THR A 92 0.17 -6.03 -9.24
N ALA A 93 -0.23 -7.29 -9.06
CA ALA A 93 -0.88 -8.08 -10.12
C ALA A 93 -2.30 -7.59 -10.45
N TYR A 94 -3.07 -7.13 -9.45
CA TYR A 94 -4.52 -6.91 -9.58
C TYR A 94 -5.01 -5.48 -9.35
N PHE A 95 -4.14 -4.51 -9.00
CA PHE A 95 -4.58 -3.13 -8.84
C PHE A 95 -5.22 -2.63 -10.14
N GLY A 96 -6.37 -1.96 -10.02
CA GLY A 96 -7.10 -1.40 -11.17
C GLY A 96 -6.53 -0.04 -11.56
N ASP A 97 -6.85 0.95 -10.74
CA ASP A 97 -6.43 2.35 -10.91
C ASP A 97 -5.30 2.72 -9.93
N LEU A 98 -4.41 3.58 -10.40
CA LEU A 98 -3.39 4.20 -9.56
C LEU A 98 -3.92 5.52 -9.00
N THR A 99 -3.97 5.63 -7.67
CA THR A 99 -4.13 6.93 -7.01
C THR A 99 -2.77 7.63 -6.98
N PHE A 100 -2.61 8.67 -7.80
CA PHE A 100 -1.35 9.38 -7.95
C PHE A 100 -1.45 10.82 -7.48
N TYR A 101 -0.51 11.24 -6.62
CA TYR A 101 -0.34 12.63 -6.21
C TYR A 101 1.11 13.06 -6.39
N GLU A 102 1.31 14.28 -6.85
CA GLU A 102 2.62 14.91 -6.97
C GLU A 102 2.57 16.30 -6.30
N VAL A 103 3.40 16.50 -5.28
CA VAL A 103 3.59 17.79 -4.62
C VAL A 103 4.86 18.41 -5.18
N PRO A 104 4.79 19.57 -5.87
CA PRO A 104 5.96 20.17 -6.48
C PRO A 104 7.03 20.59 -5.46
N ARG A 105 8.27 20.71 -5.92
CA ARG A 105 9.38 21.27 -5.12
C ARG A 105 9.00 22.61 -4.50
N ASN A 106 9.36 22.81 -3.23
CA ASN A 106 9.09 24.00 -2.41
C ASN A 106 7.59 24.32 -2.20
N ALA A 107 6.66 23.44 -2.63
CA ALA A 107 5.25 23.68 -2.40
C ALA A 107 4.87 23.35 -0.96
N ALA A 108 4.01 24.18 -0.37
CA ALA A 108 3.43 23.97 0.95
C ALA A 108 1.90 24.15 0.87
N PRO A 109 1.16 23.22 0.23
CA PRO A 109 -0.30 23.31 0.18
C PRO A 109 -0.88 23.41 1.59
N THR A 110 -1.82 24.34 1.77
CA THR A 110 -2.55 24.51 3.03
C THR A 110 -3.66 23.49 3.21
N GLU A 111 -4.12 22.90 2.11
CA GLU A 111 -5.17 21.87 2.12
C GLU A 111 -4.56 20.47 2.29
N LEU A 112 -5.29 19.64 3.05
CA LEU A 112 -4.98 18.25 3.27
C LEU A 112 -5.15 17.44 1.98
N ILE A 113 -4.17 16.62 1.63
CA ILE A 113 -4.32 15.62 0.57
C ILE A 113 -5.14 14.47 1.13
N GLN A 114 -6.43 14.41 0.79
CA GLN A 114 -7.34 13.38 1.28
C GLN A 114 -7.53 12.27 0.24
N ILE A 115 -7.24 11.04 0.66
CA ILE A 115 -7.41 9.83 -0.14
C ILE A 115 -8.41 8.92 0.58
N VAL A 116 -9.46 8.51 -0.11
CA VAL A 116 -10.50 7.64 0.47
C VAL A 116 -10.62 6.37 -0.36
N HIS A 117 -10.35 5.24 0.29
CA HIS A 117 -10.50 3.91 -0.27
C HIS A 117 -11.75 3.25 0.31
N ARG A 118 -12.66 2.83 -0.57
CA ARG A 118 -13.91 2.17 -0.21
C ARG A 118 -13.89 0.69 -0.60
N GLY A 119 -13.83 -0.20 0.38
CA GLY A 119 -13.91 -1.65 0.19
C GLY A 119 -15.31 -2.07 -0.27
N PRO A 120 -15.48 -2.61 -1.49
CA PRO A 120 -16.76 -3.13 -1.94
C PRO A 120 -17.15 -4.39 -1.16
N PRO A 121 -18.43 -4.52 -0.73
CA PRO A 121 -18.88 -5.68 0.01
C PRO A 121 -18.72 -6.96 -0.82
N ASN A 122 -18.36 -8.06 -0.16
CA ASN A 122 -18.18 -9.38 -0.76
C ASN A 122 -17.12 -9.45 -1.87
N ALA A 123 -16.14 -8.54 -1.88
CA ALA A 123 -15.11 -8.49 -2.90
C ALA A 123 -13.71 -8.31 -2.30
N VAL A 124 -12.70 -8.44 -3.15
CA VAL A 124 -11.30 -8.09 -2.84
C VAL A 124 -10.98 -6.76 -3.50
N HIS A 125 -10.38 -5.85 -2.74
CA HIS A 125 -10.02 -4.50 -3.14
C HIS A 125 -8.50 -4.34 -3.14
N TYR A 126 -7.94 -3.83 -4.23
CA TYR A 126 -6.50 -3.63 -4.40
C TYR A 126 -6.14 -2.15 -4.59
N PRO A 127 -6.36 -1.27 -3.59
CA PRO A 127 -5.98 0.12 -3.73
C PRO A 127 -4.45 0.25 -3.85
N ARG A 128 -4.00 1.06 -4.81
CA ARG A 128 -2.59 1.39 -5.04
C ARG A 128 -2.43 2.90 -5.07
N SER A 129 -1.65 3.42 -4.13
CA SER A 129 -1.35 4.85 -4.00
C SER A 129 0.13 5.10 -4.23
N LEU A 130 0.46 6.09 -5.06
CA LEU A 130 1.82 6.58 -5.26
C LEU A 130 1.84 8.10 -5.07
N ILE A 131 2.64 8.55 -4.10
CA ILE A 131 2.69 9.95 -3.69
C ILE A 131 4.13 10.44 -3.80
N LEU A 132 4.37 11.35 -4.74
CA LEU A 132 5.67 11.96 -4.97
C LEU A 132 5.71 13.34 -4.33
N ILE A 133 6.66 13.55 -3.43
CA ILE A 133 6.83 14.81 -2.70
C ILE A 133 8.15 15.44 -3.13
N GLY A 134 8.09 16.62 -3.73
CA GLY A 134 9.25 17.34 -4.22
C GLY A 134 10.18 17.81 -3.10
N ALA A 135 11.41 18.19 -3.46
CA ALA A 135 12.37 18.71 -2.48
C ALA A 135 11.83 19.97 -1.77
N ASN A 136 12.10 20.08 -0.47
CA ASN A 136 11.62 21.14 0.44
C ASN A 136 10.11 21.37 0.41
N ALA A 137 9.33 20.41 -0.10
CA ALA A 137 7.88 20.50 -0.06
C ALA A 137 7.36 20.12 1.32
N GLN A 138 6.20 20.67 1.69
CA GLN A 138 5.55 20.40 2.97
C GLN A 138 4.11 20.03 2.73
N CYS A 139 3.65 18.88 3.22
CA CYS A 139 2.26 18.50 3.03
C CYS A 139 1.76 17.58 4.13
N THR A 140 0.45 17.59 4.32
CA THR A 140 -0.26 16.60 5.11
C THR A 140 -1.06 15.69 4.20
N ILE A 141 -1.02 14.39 4.46
CA ILE A 141 -1.73 13.34 3.72
C ILE A 141 -2.63 12.59 4.69
N LEU A 142 -3.89 12.39 4.33
CA LEU A 142 -4.84 11.55 5.05
C LEU A 142 -5.35 10.44 4.13
N GLU A 143 -4.96 9.20 4.42
CA GLU A 143 -5.57 8.01 3.86
C GLU A 143 -6.69 7.49 4.77
N THR A 144 -7.89 7.34 4.22
CA THR A 144 -9.04 6.75 4.92
C THR A 144 -9.46 5.46 4.22
N TYR A 145 -9.51 4.38 4.99
CA TYR A 145 -10.03 3.08 4.54
C TYR A 145 -11.37 2.82 5.21
N GLU A 146 -12.39 2.56 4.41
CA GLU A 146 -13.75 2.30 4.87
C GLU A 146 -14.48 1.32 3.96
N GLY A 147 -15.58 0.74 4.45
CA GLY A 147 -16.33 -0.25 3.68
C GLY A 147 -17.34 -0.99 4.57
N GLU A 148 -18.35 -1.58 3.94
CA GLU A 148 -19.44 -2.28 4.62
C GLU A 148 -19.38 -3.79 4.36
N GLY A 149 -19.92 -4.57 5.29
CA GLY A 149 -19.99 -6.03 5.20
C GLY A 149 -18.61 -6.71 5.09
N PRO A 150 -18.59 -8.02 4.78
CA PRO A 150 -17.35 -8.77 4.65
C PRO A 150 -16.65 -8.46 3.32
N HIS A 151 -15.41 -7.99 3.37
CA HIS A 151 -14.56 -7.74 2.20
C HIS A 151 -13.09 -7.89 2.59
N PHE A 152 -12.20 -7.91 1.60
CA PHE A 152 -10.76 -7.91 1.84
C PHE A 152 -10.09 -6.74 1.13
N THR A 153 -9.47 -5.84 1.87
CA THR A 153 -8.62 -4.77 1.35
C THR A 153 -7.15 -5.18 1.41
N ASN A 154 -6.50 -5.26 0.26
CA ASN A 154 -5.06 -5.43 0.11
C ASN A 154 -4.44 -4.14 -0.45
N ALA A 155 -3.99 -3.25 0.43
CA ALA A 155 -3.55 -1.90 0.08
C ALA A 155 -2.04 -1.77 -0.03
N VAL A 156 -1.57 -0.99 -1.01
CA VAL A 156 -0.16 -0.58 -1.09
C VAL A 156 -0.05 0.92 -1.31
N THR A 157 0.72 1.58 -0.45
CA THR A 157 1.07 3.00 -0.57
C THR A 157 2.58 3.15 -0.71
N GLU A 158 3.03 3.86 -1.75
CA GLU A 158 4.42 4.26 -1.94
C GLU A 158 4.53 5.79 -1.80
N ILE A 159 5.34 6.26 -0.85
CA ILE A 159 5.62 7.69 -0.62
C ILE A 159 7.09 7.94 -0.96
N VAL A 160 7.38 8.86 -1.86
CA VAL A 160 8.76 9.20 -2.26
C VAL A 160 9.00 10.67 -1.93
N ALA A 161 9.82 10.92 -0.91
CA ALA A 161 10.09 12.26 -0.42
C ALA A 161 11.43 12.80 -0.96
N GLY A 162 11.40 14.01 -1.51
CA GLY A 162 12.59 14.74 -1.92
C GLY A 162 13.40 15.23 -0.73
N GLU A 163 14.61 15.73 -1.02
CA GLU A 163 15.48 16.36 -0.02
C GLU A 163 14.74 17.47 0.74
N GLY A 164 14.87 17.50 2.07
CA GLY A 164 14.30 18.54 2.92
C GLY A 164 12.77 18.56 2.98
N ALA A 165 12.09 17.57 2.42
CA ALA A 165 10.63 17.50 2.47
C ALA A 165 10.13 17.23 3.90
N VAL A 166 8.98 17.80 4.25
CA VAL A 166 8.33 17.62 5.56
C VAL A 166 6.93 17.04 5.31
N ILE A 167 6.66 15.87 5.84
CA ILE A 167 5.41 15.14 5.56
C ILE A 167 4.79 14.68 6.87
N ASP A 168 3.52 15.00 7.04
CA ASP A 168 2.67 14.36 8.04
C ASP A 168 1.67 13.44 7.34
N HIS A 169 1.80 12.14 7.58
CA HIS A 169 0.93 11.12 7.02
C HIS A 169 0.00 10.54 8.09
N TYR A 170 -1.29 10.48 7.79
CA TYR A 170 -2.31 9.91 8.66
C TYR A 170 -3.04 8.80 7.94
N LYS A 171 -3.12 7.63 8.56
CA LYS A 171 -3.94 6.50 8.08
C LYS A 171 -5.06 6.24 9.08
N ILE A 172 -6.31 6.37 8.63
CA ILE A 172 -7.50 6.04 9.41
C ILE A 172 -8.20 4.84 8.77
N GLN A 173 -8.16 3.70 9.44
CA GLN A 173 -8.82 2.47 9.00
C GLN A 173 -10.07 2.22 9.85
N ARG A 174 -11.24 2.36 9.24
CA ARG A 174 -12.57 2.26 9.86
C ARG A 174 -13.52 1.35 9.08
N GLU A 175 -12.98 0.31 8.47
CA GLU A 175 -13.73 -0.71 7.74
C GLU A 175 -14.59 -1.57 8.68
N SER A 176 -15.58 -2.26 8.11
CA SER A 176 -16.44 -3.22 8.80
C SER A 176 -15.68 -4.16 9.75
N LEU A 177 -16.32 -4.54 10.87
CA LEU A 177 -15.79 -5.56 11.78
C LEU A 177 -15.67 -6.95 11.13
N GLU A 178 -16.29 -7.16 9.98
CA GLU A 178 -16.21 -8.38 9.18
C GLU A 178 -15.14 -8.31 8.08
N ALA A 179 -14.51 -7.14 7.89
CA ALA A 179 -13.53 -6.94 6.84
C ALA A 179 -12.15 -7.50 7.22
N PHE A 180 -11.35 -7.84 6.21
CA PHE A 180 -9.93 -8.07 6.34
C PHE A 180 -9.16 -6.92 5.72
N HIS A 181 -8.06 -6.52 6.34
CA HIS A 181 -7.20 -5.44 5.85
C HIS A 181 -5.74 -5.86 5.95
N VAL A 182 -5.03 -5.86 4.83
CA VAL A 182 -3.57 -5.97 4.79
C VAL A 182 -3.06 -4.76 4.03
N ALA A 183 -2.25 -3.92 4.69
CA ALA A 183 -1.66 -2.75 4.05
C ALA A 183 -0.14 -2.77 4.17
N THR A 184 0.51 -2.42 3.08
CA THR A 184 1.94 -2.12 3.06
C THR A 184 2.13 -0.65 2.66
N MET A 185 2.73 0.13 3.55
CA MET A 185 3.23 1.47 3.25
C MET A 185 4.75 1.41 3.15
N HIS A 186 5.32 2.03 2.12
CA HIS A 186 6.76 2.22 1.98
C HIS A 186 7.07 3.69 1.71
N ALA A 187 7.79 4.34 2.63
CA ALA A 187 8.29 5.70 2.46
C ALA A 187 9.80 5.70 2.18
N THR A 188 10.20 6.29 1.06
CA THR A 188 11.62 6.48 0.70
C THR A 188 11.98 7.94 0.88
N LEU A 189 12.88 8.23 1.82
CA LEU A 189 13.20 9.61 2.23
C LEU A 189 14.44 10.16 1.51
N GLY A 190 14.37 11.43 1.11
CA GLY A 190 15.51 12.21 0.66
C GLY A 190 16.37 12.71 1.82
N ARG A 191 17.55 13.25 1.51
CA ARG A 191 18.44 13.85 2.51
C ARG A 191 17.69 14.89 3.34
N SER A 192 17.88 14.87 4.66
CA SER A 192 17.27 15.84 5.59
C SER A 192 15.75 15.97 5.51
N ALA A 193 15.04 14.96 4.99
CA ALA A 193 13.58 14.92 5.02
C ALA A 193 13.08 14.52 6.42
N ASN A 194 11.91 15.04 6.81
CA ASN A 194 11.21 14.69 8.04
C ASN A 194 9.85 14.06 7.68
N PHE A 195 9.62 12.85 8.18
CA PHE A 195 8.41 12.09 7.89
C PHE A 195 7.77 11.62 9.20
N SER A 196 6.54 12.01 9.45
CA SER A 196 5.71 11.45 10.51
C SER A 196 4.58 10.62 9.91
N SER A 197 4.33 9.43 10.44
CA SER A 197 3.19 8.60 10.05
C SER A 197 2.43 8.11 11.27
N HIS A 198 1.12 8.35 11.26
CA HIS A 198 0.20 8.00 12.34
C HIS A 198 -0.89 7.08 11.81
N SER A 199 -0.86 5.81 12.19
CA SER A 199 -1.88 4.82 11.80
C SER A 199 -2.87 4.58 12.94
N VAL A 200 -4.16 4.70 12.64
CA VAL A 200 -5.27 4.42 13.56
C VAL A 200 -6.17 3.34 12.98
N SER A 201 -6.30 2.23 13.70
CA SER A 201 -7.14 1.08 13.34
C SER A 201 -8.36 0.95 14.27
N LEU A 202 -9.56 1.07 13.71
CA LEU A 202 -10.85 1.13 14.42
C LEU A 202 -11.84 0.03 14.01
N GLY A 203 -11.43 -0.90 13.16
CA GLY A 203 -12.30 -1.95 12.61
C GLY A 203 -11.53 -3.13 12.05
N GLY A 204 -12.20 -4.00 11.30
CA GLY A 204 -11.62 -5.21 10.71
C GLY A 204 -11.56 -6.42 11.66
N ALA A 205 -11.87 -7.60 11.14
CA ALA A 205 -11.71 -8.88 11.82
C ALA A 205 -10.23 -9.27 11.94
N LEU A 206 -9.44 -9.01 10.90
CA LEU A 206 -7.98 -9.18 10.87
C LEU A 206 -7.39 -8.00 10.11
N VAL A 207 -6.50 -7.26 10.76
CA VAL A 207 -5.76 -6.14 10.21
C VAL A 207 -4.26 -6.41 10.35
N ARG A 208 -3.52 -6.29 9.26
CA ARG A 208 -2.05 -6.22 9.26
C ARG A 208 -1.61 -4.93 8.58
N ASN A 209 -0.79 -4.15 9.27
CA ASN A 209 -0.14 -2.96 8.73
C ASN A 209 1.38 -3.16 8.72
N ASP A 210 1.98 -3.21 7.54
CA ASP A 210 3.42 -3.13 7.35
C ASP A 210 3.79 -1.68 7.00
N ALA A 211 4.50 -0.98 7.90
CA ALA A 211 4.98 0.38 7.69
C ALA A 211 6.51 0.39 7.57
N ASN A 212 7.00 0.65 6.36
CA ASN A 212 8.41 0.56 6.03
C ASN A 212 8.94 1.95 5.67
N VAL A 213 10.11 2.32 6.17
CA VAL A 213 10.76 3.59 5.84
C VAL A 213 12.23 3.36 5.51
N THR A 214 12.69 3.90 4.38
CA THR A 214 14.12 3.94 4.02
C THR A 214 14.65 5.35 4.26
N LEU A 215 15.56 5.49 5.21
CA LEU A 215 16.19 6.76 5.57
C LEU A 215 17.36 7.11 4.64
N SER A 216 17.56 8.41 4.45
CA SER A 216 18.74 8.98 3.81
C SER A 216 19.56 9.77 4.83
N GLU A 217 20.59 10.46 4.35
CA GLU A 217 21.49 11.21 5.22
C GLU A 217 20.72 12.31 5.97
N GLY A 218 20.80 12.32 7.30
CA GLY A 218 20.16 13.34 8.12
C GLY A 218 18.63 13.33 8.11
N SER A 219 17.97 12.31 7.56
CA SER A 219 16.50 12.23 7.55
C SER A 219 15.95 11.68 8.86
N GLU A 220 14.73 12.07 9.21
CA GLU A 220 14.03 11.65 10.41
C GLU A 220 12.70 10.97 10.07
N ALA A 221 12.37 9.88 10.76
CA ALA A 221 11.09 9.20 10.60
C ALA A 221 10.46 8.84 11.95
N ILE A 222 9.18 9.17 12.12
CA ILE A 222 8.37 8.78 13.29
C ILE A 222 7.22 7.90 12.80
N LEU A 223 7.09 6.70 13.37
CA LEU A 223 6.00 5.76 13.08
C LEU A 223 5.17 5.51 14.35
N ASN A 224 3.93 5.99 14.35
CA ASN A 224 2.98 5.82 15.44
C ASN A 224 1.83 4.90 15.04
N GLY A 225 1.43 4.02 15.95
CA GLY A 225 0.29 3.13 15.79
C GLY A 225 -0.68 3.22 16.98
N LEU A 226 -1.97 3.39 16.68
CA LEU A 226 -3.06 3.29 17.63
C LEU A 226 -4.08 2.28 17.09
N TYR A 227 -4.55 1.38 17.94
CA TYR A 227 -5.60 0.44 17.56
C TYR A 227 -6.57 0.22 18.72
N ILE A 228 -7.83 0.03 18.37
CA ILE A 228 -8.90 -0.33 19.30
C ILE A 228 -9.47 -1.66 18.81
N VAL A 229 -9.36 -2.69 19.64
CA VAL A 229 -9.80 -4.05 19.34
C VAL A 229 -10.83 -4.54 20.35
N ASN A 230 -11.80 -5.29 19.87
CA ASN A 230 -12.82 -5.94 20.70
C ASN A 230 -13.05 -7.39 20.26
N GLY A 231 -13.26 -8.27 21.25
CA GLY A 231 -13.65 -9.67 21.01
C GLY A 231 -12.62 -10.46 20.21
N ARG A 232 -12.96 -10.79 18.96
CA ARG A 232 -12.19 -11.69 18.09
C ARG A 232 -11.33 -10.98 17.05
N GLN A 233 -11.29 -9.64 17.08
CA GLN A 233 -10.45 -8.87 16.17
C GLN A 233 -8.97 -9.15 16.42
N HIS A 234 -8.19 -9.17 15.35
CA HIS A 234 -6.73 -9.23 15.41
C HIS A 234 -6.16 -8.04 14.67
N VAL A 235 -5.35 -7.22 15.35
CA VAL A 235 -4.64 -6.10 14.73
C VAL A 235 -3.15 -6.30 14.99
N ASP A 236 -2.40 -6.30 13.90
CA ASP A 236 -0.96 -6.46 13.89
C ASP A 236 -0.33 -5.28 13.16
N ASN A 237 0.65 -4.64 13.80
CA ASN A 237 1.40 -3.53 13.23
C ASN A 237 2.88 -3.93 13.23
N HIS A 238 3.45 -4.00 12.03
CA HIS A 238 4.84 -4.28 11.80
C HIS A 238 5.51 -3.04 11.23
N THR A 239 6.65 -2.65 11.80
CA THR A 239 7.39 -1.47 11.40
C THR A 239 8.83 -1.82 11.10
N GLU A 240 9.34 -1.37 9.95
CA GLU A 240 10.73 -1.50 9.56
C GLU A 240 11.28 -0.12 9.19
N ILE A 241 12.43 0.25 9.77
CA ILE A 241 13.13 1.49 9.43
C ILE A 241 14.57 1.13 9.05
N ASP A 242 14.87 1.26 7.76
CA ASP A 242 16.20 1.02 7.19
C ASP A 242 17.04 2.30 7.25
N HIS A 243 18.06 2.30 8.10
CA HIS A 243 19.07 3.35 8.20
C HIS A 243 20.12 3.21 7.08
N ALA A 244 19.70 3.40 5.83
CA ALA A 244 20.53 3.15 4.64
C ALA A 244 21.69 4.16 4.45
N LYS A 245 21.68 5.30 5.17
CA LYS A 245 22.70 6.34 5.17
C LYS A 245 22.96 6.89 6.59
N PRO A 246 24.13 7.50 6.86
CA PRO A 246 24.47 8.03 8.18
C PRO A 246 23.55 9.16 8.67
N HIS A 247 23.58 9.42 9.98
CA HIS A 247 22.89 10.54 10.63
C HIS A 247 21.35 10.52 10.53
N GLY A 248 20.74 9.39 10.16
CA GLY A 248 19.30 9.19 10.27
C GLY A 248 18.84 9.11 11.73
N THR A 249 17.60 9.53 11.99
CA THR A 249 16.95 9.43 13.32
C THR A 249 15.57 8.78 13.19
N SER A 250 15.20 7.94 14.15
CA SER A 250 13.90 7.26 14.22
C SER A 250 13.48 6.94 15.64
#